data_AF-A0A1C4WX03-F1
#
_entry.id   AF-A0A1C4WX03-F1
#
_cell.length_a   1.000
_cell.length_b   1.000
_cell.length_c   1.000
_cell.angle_alpha   90.00
_cell.angle_beta   90.00
_cell.angle_gamma   90.00
#
_symmetry.space_group_name_H-M   'P 1'
#
loop_
_entity.id
_entity.type
_entity.pdbx_description
1 polymer ?
#
loop_
_entity_poly.entity_id
_entity_poly.type
_entity_poly.pdbx_seq_one_letter_code
_entity_poly.pdbx_strand_id
1 'polypeptide(L)'
;MNHQHGEAFAIMTYRSDDGTETERIWNSRDGVTPFVVTLRSGKVAHHVDWSSDVYAPDHRPQPGERMFVDLTPERARELALRNARQAFAEARPGLDPRVRWATPEAMAETLVAEYLRPGAPDLVEVPASPEGGEPA
;
A
#
# COMPACT_ATOMS: atom_id res chain seq x y z
N MET A 1 19.98 9.93 15.42
CA MET A 1 19.36 9.02 14.44
C MET A 1 19.02 9.85 13.23
N ASN A 2 19.63 9.58 12.08
CA ASN A 2 19.39 10.32 10.84
C ASN A 2 18.64 9.38 9.89
N HIS A 3 17.31 9.46 9.89
CA HIS A 3 16.49 8.89 8.82
C HIS A 3 16.36 9.91 7.70
N GLN A 4 16.17 9.45 6.47
CA GLN A 4 15.93 10.33 5.35
C GLN A 4 14.54 10.99 5.45
N HIS A 5 13.56 10.31 6.06
CA HIS A 5 12.18 10.77 6.20
C HIS A 5 11.72 10.81 7.65
N GLY A 6 10.89 11.79 8.01
CA GLY A 6 10.40 11.98 9.38
C GLY A 6 9.41 10.90 9.83
N GLU A 7 8.73 10.27 8.88
CA GLU A 7 7.76 9.20 9.09
C GLU A 7 8.40 7.80 9.09
N ALA A 8 9.73 7.71 8.94
CA ALA A 8 10.42 6.43 8.92
C ALA A 8 10.22 5.67 10.23
N PHE A 9 9.82 4.40 10.13
CA PHE A 9 9.56 3.54 11.29
C PHE A 9 8.47 4.05 12.23
N ALA A 10 7.51 4.85 11.73
CA ALA A 10 6.42 5.39 12.52
C ALA A 10 5.11 4.59 12.35
N ILE A 11 4.31 4.51 13.41
CA ILE A 11 2.91 4.06 13.34
C ILE A 11 2.05 5.29 13.12
N MET A 12 1.31 5.28 12.00
CA MET A 12 0.58 6.43 11.47
C MET A 12 -0.93 6.15 11.45
N THR A 13 -1.75 7.19 11.57
CA THR A 13 -3.21 7.06 11.61
C THR A 13 -3.84 7.50 10.29
N TYR A 14 -4.61 6.62 9.65
CA TYR A 14 -5.36 6.92 8.44
C TYR A 14 -6.85 6.94 8.72
N ARG A 15 -7.57 7.94 8.24
CA ARG A 15 -9.02 8.09 8.43
C ARG A 15 -9.71 8.30 7.09
N SER A 16 -10.83 7.62 6.87
CA SER A 16 -11.64 7.77 5.65
C SER A 16 -12.22 9.18 5.53
N ASP A 17 -12.52 9.62 4.30
CA ASP A 17 -13.08 10.95 4.04
C ASP A 17 -14.42 11.20 4.77
N ASP A 18 -15.21 10.15 4.96
CA ASP A 18 -16.47 10.19 5.69
C ASP A 18 -16.30 10.07 7.23
N GLY A 19 -15.07 9.88 7.71
CA GLY A 19 -14.72 9.77 9.13
C GLY A 19 -15.16 8.47 9.81
N THR A 20 -15.75 7.52 9.08
CA THR A 20 -16.35 6.31 9.66
C THR A 20 -15.34 5.19 9.93
N GLU A 21 -14.21 5.21 9.24
CA GLU A 21 -13.18 4.18 9.36
C GLU A 21 -11.84 4.83 9.70
N THR A 22 -11.12 4.20 10.62
CA THR A 22 -9.78 4.62 11.02
C THR A 22 -8.90 3.39 11.14
N GLU A 23 -7.69 3.48 10.63
CA GLU A 23 -6.71 2.40 10.68
C GLU A 23 -5.34 2.94 11.07
N ARG A 24 -4.61 2.19 11.89
CA ARG A 24 -3.21 2.46 12.18
C ARG A 24 -2.34 1.56 11.31
N ILE A 25 -1.40 2.17 10.60
CA ILE A 25 -0.50 1.47 9.67
C ILE A 25 0.93 1.77 10.08
N TRP A 26 1.76 0.75 10.19
CA TRP A 26 3.17 0.92 10.51
C TRP A 26 4.01 1.12 9.24
N ASN A 27 4.83 2.17 9.21
CA ASN A 27 5.77 2.41 8.13
C ASN A 27 7.13 1.75 8.43
N SER A 28 7.36 0.52 7.99
CA SER A 28 8.58 -0.26 8.35
C SER A 28 9.87 0.15 7.62
N ARG A 29 9.87 1.28 6.92
CA ARG A 29 10.84 1.65 5.89
C ARG A 29 11.27 3.11 6.06
N ASP A 30 12.48 3.43 5.59
CA ASP A 30 13.00 4.79 5.50
C ASP A 30 12.98 5.26 4.03
N GLY A 31 11.78 5.50 3.52
CA GLY A 31 11.56 6.00 2.17
C GLY A 31 10.28 6.82 2.12
N VAL A 32 9.86 7.23 0.91
CA VAL A 32 8.63 8.00 0.72
C VAL A 32 7.42 7.27 1.32
N THR A 33 6.66 7.96 2.16
CA THR A 33 5.48 7.40 2.85
C THR A 33 4.20 7.87 2.17
N PRO A 34 3.20 6.99 1.94
CA PRO A 34 1.92 7.41 1.36
C PRO A 34 1.09 8.28 2.30
N PHE A 35 0.56 9.39 1.80
CA PHE A 35 -0.42 10.21 2.54
C PHE A 35 -1.88 9.79 2.29
N VAL A 36 -2.09 8.92 1.31
CA VAL A 36 -3.41 8.40 0.94
C VAL A 36 -3.30 6.89 0.76
N VAL A 37 -4.25 6.15 1.31
CA VAL A 37 -4.37 4.70 1.18
C VAL A 37 -5.79 4.31 0.84
N THR A 38 -5.96 3.08 0.36
CA THR A 38 -7.28 2.43 0.30
C THR A 38 -7.44 1.53 1.52
N LEU A 39 -8.52 1.71 2.27
CA LEU A 39 -8.92 0.83 3.39
C LEU A 39 -9.47 -0.49 2.87
N ARG A 40 -9.64 -1.47 3.76
CA ARG A 40 -10.19 -2.80 3.40
C ARG A 40 -11.61 -2.75 2.84
N SER A 41 -12.39 -1.78 3.28
CA SER A 41 -13.72 -1.48 2.75
C SER A 41 -13.72 -0.96 1.31
N GLY A 42 -12.54 -0.61 0.77
CA GLY A 42 -12.40 0.08 -0.51
C GLY A 42 -12.46 1.61 -0.41
N LYS A 43 -12.70 2.16 0.79
CA LYS A 43 -12.70 3.62 0.99
C LYS A 43 -11.31 4.22 0.88
N VAL A 44 -11.24 5.45 0.37
CA VAL A 44 -10.04 6.27 0.41
C VAL A 44 -9.87 6.83 1.82
N ALA A 45 -8.65 6.78 2.35
CA ALA A 45 -8.29 7.32 3.64
C ALA A 45 -7.00 8.12 3.58
N HIS A 46 -6.94 9.18 4.36
CA HIS A 46 -5.83 10.12 4.43
C HIS A 46 -5.07 9.95 5.74
N HIS A 47 -3.75 10.14 5.70
CA HIS A 47 -2.95 10.26 6.92
C HIS A 47 -3.38 11.51 7.69
N VAL A 48 -3.75 11.32 8.94
CA VAL A 48 -4.27 12.34 9.85
C VAL A 48 -3.50 12.30 11.17
N ASP A 49 -3.71 13.33 11.99
CA ASP A 49 -3.24 13.38 13.37
C ASP A 49 -1.71 13.20 13.51
N TRP A 50 -0.95 13.79 12.57
CA TRP A 50 0.51 13.75 12.42
C TRP A 50 1.30 13.94 13.72
N SER A 51 0.80 14.76 14.65
CA SER A 51 1.44 14.99 15.96
C SER A 51 1.39 13.76 16.89
N SER A 52 0.55 12.79 16.57
CA SER A 52 0.32 11.55 17.33
C SER A 52 1.00 10.33 16.69
N ASP A 53 1.78 10.54 15.62
CA ASP A 53 2.59 9.48 15.02
C ASP A 53 3.60 8.95 16.05
N VAL A 54 3.71 7.62 16.14
CA VAL A 54 4.57 6.97 17.14
C VAL A 54 5.78 6.38 16.45
N TYR A 55 6.97 6.93 16.71
CA TYR A 55 8.23 6.34 16.28
C TYR A 55 8.44 4.98 16.97
N ALA A 56 8.50 3.91 16.19
CA ALA A 56 8.53 2.53 16.65
C ALA A 56 9.44 1.65 15.76
N PRO A 57 10.78 1.83 15.83
CA PRO A 57 11.74 1.09 15.01
C PRO A 57 11.77 -0.41 15.30
N ASP A 58 11.45 -0.80 16.54
CA ASP A 58 11.45 -2.20 16.98
C ASP A 58 10.04 -2.82 16.97
N HIS A 59 9.07 -2.16 16.33
CA HIS A 59 7.72 -2.68 16.25
C HIS A 59 7.68 -4.02 15.51
N ARG A 60 6.93 -4.98 16.06
CA ARG A 60 6.68 -6.27 15.43
C ARG A 60 5.19 -6.37 15.14
N PRO A 61 4.78 -6.15 13.87
CA PRO A 61 3.38 -6.10 13.54
C PRO A 61 2.75 -7.49 13.68
N GLN A 62 1.54 -7.51 14.22
CA GLN A 62 0.77 -8.72 14.50
C GLN A 62 -0.01 -9.16 13.26
N PRO A 63 -0.37 -10.46 13.16
CA PRO A 63 -1.32 -10.93 12.16
C PRO A 63 -2.55 -10.02 11.99
N GLY A 64 -2.87 -9.69 10.73
CA GLY A 64 -3.99 -8.82 10.37
C GLY A 64 -3.66 -7.31 10.39
N GLU A 65 -2.55 -6.88 10.99
CA GLU A 65 -2.09 -5.50 10.85
C GLU A 65 -1.56 -5.24 9.44
N ARG A 66 -1.66 -3.99 8.96
CA ARG A 66 -0.98 -3.57 7.73
C ARG A 66 0.26 -2.76 8.02
N MET A 67 1.23 -2.91 7.12
CA MET A 67 2.47 -2.15 7.15
C MET A 67 2.88 -1.72 5.74
N PHE A 68 3.61 -0.61 5.65
CA PHE A 68 4.34 -0.27 4.45
C PHE A 68 5.69 -0.96 4.42
N VAL A 69 6.00 -1.60 3.30
CA VAL A 69 7.30 -2.20 2.99
C VAL A 69 7.84 -1.60 1.68
N ASP A 70 9.07 -1.92 1.33
CA ASP A 70 9.58 -1.57 0.00
C ASP A 70 8.89 -2.40 -1.09
N LEU A 71 8.41 -1.71 -2.12
CA LEU A 71 7.80 -2.35 -3.28
C LEU A 71 8.86 -3.10 -4.08
N THR A 72 8.66 -4.40 -4.26
CA THR A 72 9.54 -5.23 -5.10
C THR A 72 9.11 -5.18 -6.57
N PRO A 73 10.02 -5.44 -7.53
CA PRO A 73 9.69 -5.55 -8.94
C PRO A 73 8.60 -6.58 -9.25
N GLU A 74 8.62 -7.73 -8.57
CA GLU A 74 7.64 -8.80 -8.73
C GLU A 74 6.27 -8.31 -8.28
N ARG A 75 6.22 -7.67 -7.12
CA ARG A 75 5.00 -7.13 -6.55
C ARG A 75 4.44 -5.98 -7.39
N ALA A 76 5.29 -5.11 -7.91
CA ALA A 76 4.88 -4.04 -8.82
C ALA A 76 4.18 -4.59 -10.07
N ARG A 77 4.69 -5.69 -10.66
CA ARG A 77 4.06 -6.37 -11.80
C ARG A 77 2.69 -6.94 -11.44
N GLU A 78 2.57 -7.60 -10.29
CA GLU A 78 1.29 -8.12 -9.81
C GLU A 78 0.25 -7.02 -9.63
N LEU A 79 0.62 -5.93 -8.95
CA LEU A 79 -0.25 -4.78 -8.70
C LEU A 79 -0.65 -4.10 -10.01
N ALA A 80 0.30 -3.85 -10.91
CA ALA A 80 0.07 -3.24 -12.22
C ALA A 80 -0.92 -4.06 -13.06
N LEU A 81 -0.72 -5.38 -13.12
CA LEU A 81 -1.61 -6.27 -13.86
C LEU A 81 -3.02 -6.31 -13.27
N ARG A 82 -3.13 -6.40 -11.95
CA ARG A 82 -4.43 -6.36 -11.26
C ARG A 82 -5.17 -5.06 -11.55
N ASN A 83 -4.50 -3.92 -11.40
CA ASN A 83 -5.09 -2.60 -11.60
C ASN A 83 -5.48 -2.37 -13.07
N ALA A 84 -4.65 -2.80 -14.02
CA ALA A 84 -4.98 -2.74 -15.44
C ALA A 84 -6.21 -3.59 -15.79
N ARG A 85 -6.31 -4.82 -15.26
CA ARG A 85 -7.49 -5.68 -15.46
C ARG A 85 -8.75 -5.05 -14.89
N GLN A 86 -8.66 -4.47 -13.70
CA GLN A 86 -9.79 -3.77 -13.09
C GLN A 86 -10.21 -2.56 -13.93
N ALA A 87 -9.27 -1.74 -14.41
CA ALA A 87 -9.55 -0.61 -15.28
C ALA A 87 -10.26 -1.03 -16.59
N PHE A 88 -9.88 -2.16 -17.18
CA PHE A 88 -10.56 -2.72 -18.36
C PHE A 88 -11.97 -3.24 -18.03
N ALA A 89 -12.14 -3.90 -16.88
CA ALA A 89 -13.43 -4.44 -16.45
C ALA A 89 -14.43 -3.34 -16.09
N GLU A 90 -13.95 -2.26 -15.48
CA GLU A 90 -14.77 -1.13 -15.01
C GLU A 90 -14.76 0.07 -15.97
N ALA A 91 -14.34 -0.14 -17.23
CA ALA A 91 -14.14 0.92 -18.21
C ALA A 91 -15.38 1.83 -18.33
N ARG A 92 -15.17 3.14 -18.17
CA ARG A 92 -16.22 4.17 -18.24
C ARG A 92 -15.96 5.12 -19.42
N PRO A 93 -17.01 5.73 -20.00
CA PRO A 93 -16.81 6.80 -20.98
C PRO A 93 -15.86 7.89 -20.45
N GLY A 94 -14.83 8.23 -21.22
CA GLY A 94 -13.80 9.21 -20.85
C GLY A 94 -12.63 8.65 -20.02
N LEU A 95 -12.74 7.43 -19.49
CA LEU A 95 -11.68 6.72 -18.76
C LEU A 95 -11.49 5.28 -19.29
N ASP A 96 -11.84 5.04 -20.54
CA ASP A 96 -11.74 3.71 -21.14
C ASP A 96 -10.28 3.41 -21.56
N PRO A 97 -9.58 2.49 -20.88
CA PRO A 97 -8.19 2.19 -21.20
C PRO A 97 -8.04 1.56 -22.60
N ARG A 98 -9.12 0.98 -23.16
CA ARG A 98 -9.11 0.34 -24.49
C ARG A 98 -8.87 1.34 -25.63
N VAL A 99 -9.03 2.65 -25.36
CA VAL A 99 -8.70 3.72 -26.31
C VAL A 99 -7.20 3.82 -26.57
N ARG A 100 -6.37 3.47 -25.58
CA ARG A 100 -4.90 3.61 -25.65
C ARG A 100 -4.16 2.28 -25.64
N TRP A 101 -4.69 1.27 -24.96
CA TRP A 101 -4.04 -0.03 -24.81
C TRP A 101 -4.91 -1.15 -25.35
N ALA A 102 -4.34 -2.05 -26.14
CA ALA A 102 -5.07 -3.18 -26.71
C ALA A 102 -5.42 -4.25 -25.66
N THR A 103 -4.60 -4.41 -24.63
CA THR A 103 -4.78 -5.41 -23.57
C THR A 103 -4.43 -4.84 -22.19
N PRO A 104 -4.97 -5.41 -21.10
CA PRO A 104 -4.54 -5.08 -19.74
C PRO A 104 -3.03 -5.28 -19.52
N GLU A 105 -2.44 -6.31 -20.13
CA GLU A 105 -1.01 -6.59 -20.02
C GLU A 105 -0.16 -5.47 -20.63
N ALA A 106 -0.56 -4.91 -21.78
CA ALA A 106 0.14 -3.78 -22.39
C ALA A 106 0.07 -2.51 -21.53
N MET A 107 -1.05 -2.29 -20.83
CA MET A 107 -1.18 -1.22 -19.85
C MET A 107 -0.33 -1.49 -18.60
N ALA A 108 -0.32 -2.73 -18.10
CA ALA A 108 0.44 -3.12 -16.92
C ALA A 108 1.95 -2.84 -17.08
N GLU A 109 2.54 -3.15 -18.24
CA GLU A 109 3.96 -2.84 -18.51
C GLU A 109 4.27 -1.34 -18.35
N THR A 110 3.35 -0.46 -18.73
CA THR A 110 3.54 0.99 -18.52
C THR A 110 3.42 1.39 -17.06
N LEU A 111 2.49 0.78 -16.31
CA LEU A 111 2.29 1.05 -14.89
C LEU A 111 3.46 0.56 -14.03
N VAL A 112 4.09 -0.56 -14.37
CA VAL A 112 5.24 -1.09 -13.61
C VAL A 112 6.37 -0.08 -13.52
N ALA A 113 6.69 0.59 -14.63
CA ALA A 113 7.71 1.62 -14.67
C ALA A 113 7.35 2.84 -13.80
N GLU A 114 6.06 3.21 -13.75
CA GLU A 114 5.59 4.30 -12.89
C GLU A 114 5.57 3.91 -11.40
N TYR A 115 5.32 2.63 -11.09
CA TYR A 115 5.25 2.12 -9.73
C TYR A 115 6.64 1.94 -9.12
N LEU A 116 7.63 1.47 -9.90
CA LEU A 116 9.00 1.23 -9.44
C LEU A 116 9.87 2.49 -9.34
N ARG A 117 9.35 3.53 -8.69
CA ARG A 117 10.16 4.68 -8.29
C ARG A 117 11.05 4.29 -7.10
N PRO A 118 12.26 4.86 -6.98
CA PRO A 118 13.13 4.61 -5.82
C PRO A 118 12.39 4.90 -4.52
N GLY A 119 12.40 3.92 -3.61
CA GLY A 119 11.63 4.01 -2.36
C GLY A 119 10.13 4.06 -2.59
N ALA A 120 9.57 3.31 -3.54
CA ALA A 120 8.13 3.16 -3.64
C ALA A 120 7.60 2.22 -2.54
N PRO A 121 6.54 2.62 -1.80
CA PRO A 121 5.93 1.78 -0.78
C PRO A 121 4.96 0.75 -1.37
N ASP A 122 4.92 -0.44 -0.77
CA ASP A 122 3.79 -1.37 -0.89
C ASP A 122 3.07 -1.48 0.46
N LEU A 123 1.75 -1.60 0.44
CA LEU A 123 0.93 -1.79 1.63
C LEU A 123 0.51 -3.24 1.73
N VAL A 124 1.07 -3.95 2.71
CA VAL A 124 0.87 -5.39 2.91
C VAL A 124 0.17 -5.66 4.23
N GLU A 125 -0.58 -6.75 4.29
CA GLU A 125 -1.14 -7.28 5.53
C GLU A 125 -0.21 -8.37 6.07
N VAL A 126 0.02 -8.36 7.38
CA VAL A 126 0.77 -9.43 8.04
C VAL A 126 -0.08 -10.70 8.04
N PRO A 127 0.39 -11.80 7.42
CA PRO A 127 -0.39 -13.03 7.35
C PRO A 127 -0.61 -13.60 8.76
N ALA A 128 -1.73 -14.30 8.95
CA ALA A 128 -1.88 -15.17 10.10
C ALA A 128 -0.77 -16.22 10.10
N SER A 129 -0.09 -16.39 11.23
CA SER A 129 0.75 -17.56 11.43
C SER A 129 -0.11 -18.80 11.19
N PRO A 130 0.36 -19.79 10.40
CA PRO A 130 -0.35 -21.06 10.31
C PRO A 130 -0.45 -21.63 11.73
N GLU A 131 -1.67 -21.93 12.16
CA GLU A 131 -1.93 -22.45 13.51
C GLU A 131 -1.08 -23.71 13.78
N GLY A 132 -0.38 -23.71 14.91
CA GLY A 132 0.00 -24.93 15.63
C GLY A 132 0.95 -25.91 14.94
N GLY A 133 2.24 -25.58 14.87
CA GLY A 133 3.27 -26.61 14.98
C GLY A 133 3.58 -26.84 16.46
N GLU A 134 3.02 -27.89 17.07
CA GLU A 134 3.43 -28.34 18.41
C GLU A 134 4.96 -28.52 18.48
N PRO A 135 5.62 -28.11 19.58
CA PRO A 135 7.00 -28.48 19.81
C PRO A 135 7.07 -30.00 20.05
N ALA A 136 7.89 -30.69 19.25
CA ALA A 136 8.32 -32.06 19.50
C ALA A 136 9.27 -32.14 20.71
#